data_AF-A0A968V0J2-F1
#
_entry.id   AF-A0A968V0J2-F1
#
_cell.length_a   1.000
_cell.length_b   1.000
_cell.length_c   1.000
_cell.angle_alpha   90.00
_cell.angle_beta   90.00
_cell.angle_gamma   90.00
#
_symmetry.space_group_name_H-M   'P 1'
#
loop_
_entity.id
_entity.type
_entity.pdbx_description
1 polymer ?
#
loop_
_entity_poly.entity_id
_entity_poly.type
_entity_poly.pdbx_seq_one_letter_code
_entity_poly.pdbx_strand_id
1 'polypeptide(L)' 'MEKLKKIGINTLFVQVRPAADALYESDFVPWSAFLTGKQGTAPEPFYDPMQYMIEVAHQQGMEFHAWLNPYRALLT' A
#
# COMPACT_ATOMS: atom_id res chain seq x y z
N MET A 1 -11.00 8.95 2.35
CA MET A 1 -12.13 8.04 2.65
C MET A 1 -13.49 8.72 2.54
N GLU A 2 -13.75 9.80 3.29
CA GLU A 2 -15.06 10.48 3.33
C GLU A 2 -15.69 10.78 1.97
N LYS A 3 -14.91 11.28 1.01
CA LYS A 3 -15.39 11.57 -0.35
C LYS A 3 -15.88 10.30 -1.07
N LEU A 4 -15.21 9.16 -0.86
CA LEU A 4 -15.54 7.88 -1.49
C LEU A 4 -16.82 7.29 -0.86
N LYS A 5 -16.95 7.37 0.47
CA LYS A 5 -18.17 6.92 1.17
C LYS A 5 -19.40 7.71 0.76
N LYS A 6 -19.28 9.03 0.58
CA LYS A 6 -20.39 9.90 0.14
C LYS A 6 -20.96 9.51 -1.23
N ILE A 7 -20.18 8.83 -2.07
CA ILE A 7 -20.62 8.34 -3.38
C ILE A 7 -20.92 6.85 -3.37
N GLY A 8 -21.01 6.22 -2.20
CA GLY A 8 -21.42 4.82 -2.03
C GLY A 8 -20.31 3.78 -2.19
N ILE A 9 -19.03 4.19 -2.26
CA ILE A 9 -17.91 3.23 -2.29
C ILE A 9 -17.75 2.60 -0.90
N ASN A 10 -17.64 1.27 -0.88
CA ASN A 10 -17.46 0.45 0.32
C ASN A 10 -16.20 -0.43 0.28
N THR A 11 -15.41 -0.37 -0.79
CA THR A 11 -14.21 -1.21 -0.96
C THR A 11 -13.05 -0.39 -1.53
N LEU A 12 -11.85 -0.63 -1.02
CA LEU A 12 -10.60 -0.05 -1.50
C LEU A 12 -9.75 -1.12 -2.16
N PHE A 13 -9.41 -0.92 -3.43
CA PHE A 13 -8.36 -1.68 -4.11
C PHE A 13 -7.09 -0.85 -4.13
N VAL A 14 -6.06 -1.28 -3.39
CA VAL A 14 -4.84 -0.49 -3.19
C VAL A 14 -3.64 -1.20 -3.77
N GLN A 15 -2.87 -0.51 -4.61
CA GLN A 15 -1.66 -1.05 -5.20
C GLN A 15 -0.53 -1.14 -4.16
N VAL A 16 -0.37 -2.29 -3.52
CA VAL A 16 0.63 -2.50 -2.47
C VAL A 16 1.94 -3.08 -2.99
N ARG A 17 1.94 -3.63 -4.22
CA ARG A 17 3.13 -4.14 -4.92
C ARG A 17 3.15 -3.64 -6.37
N PRO A 18 3.68 -2.44 -6.65
CA PRO A 18 3.64 -1.86 -7.98
C PRO A 18 4.74 -2.38 -8.93
N ALA A 19 5.96 -2.59 -8.43
CA ALA A 19 7.13 -2.85 -9.28
C ALA A 19 8.20 -3.71 -8.57
N ALA A 20 7.80 -4.92 -8.18
CA ALA A 20 8.59 -5.88 -7.41
C ALA A 20 9.01 -5.40 -6.02
N ASP A 21 8.37 -4.34 -5.52
CA ASP A 21 8.56 -3.71 -4.23
C ASP A 21 7.27 -3.73 -3.39
N ALA A 22 7.34 -3.29 -2.13
CA ALA A 22 6.23 -3.30 -1.18
C ALA A 22 5.96 -1.94 -0.55
N LEU A 23 4.68 -1.60 -0.41
CA LEU A 23 4.20 -0.49 0.41
C LEU A 23 3.84 -0.97 1.84
N TYR A 24 4.57 -1.96 2.34
CA TYR A 24 4.41 -2.61 3.64
C TYR A 24 5.73 -3.27 4.05
N GLU A 25 5.88 -3.57 5.33
CA GLU A 25 7.07 -4.27 5.82
C GLU A 25 7.10 -5.71 5.30
N SER A 26 8.19 -6.10 4.65
CA SER A 26 8.32 -7.41 4.02
C SER A 26 9.74 -7.95 4.12
N ASP A 27 9.86 -9.22 4.50
CA ASP A 27 11.14 -9.95 4.47
C ASP A 27 11.53 -10.43 3.07
N PHE A 28 10.61 -10.34 2.09
CA PHE A 28 10.79 -10.96 0.77
C PHE A 28 11.14 -9.95 -0.31
N VAL A 29 10.62 -8.73 -0.22
CA VAL A 29 10.68 -7.73 -1.30
C VAL A 29 10.99 -6.36 -0.71
N PRO A 30 11.76 -5.52 -1.42
CA PRO A 30 12.22 -4.25 -0.87
C PRO A 30 11.08 -3.24 -0.71
N TRP A 31 11.27 -2.28 0.19
CA TRP A 31 10.41 -1.10 0.29
C TRP A 31 10.27 -0.36 -1.03
N SER A 32 9.08 0.14 -1.30
CA SER A 32 8.80 0.83 -2.56
C SER A 32 9.41 2.22 -2.62
N ALA A 33 10.03 2.52 -3.77
CA ALA A 33 10.51 3.87 -4.09
C ALA A 33 9.37 4.90 -4.11
N PHE A 34 8.11 4.48 -4.25
CA PHE A 34 6.96 5.38 -4.19
C PHE A 34 6.72 5.98 -2.79
N LEU A 35 7.31 5.40 -1.73
CA LEU A 35 7.21 5.95 -0.37
C LEU A 35 8.28 7.00 -0.07
N THR A 36 9.52 6.74 -0.49
CA THR A 36 10.71 7.49 -0.02
C THR A 36 11.56 8.05 -1.16
N GLY A 37 11.21 7.79 -2.41
CA GLY A 37 12.00 8.13 -3.60
C GLY A 37 13.12 7.12 -3.91
N LYS A 38 13.42 6.19 -3.00
CA LYS A 38 14.48 5.18 -3.17
C LYS A 38 13.99 3.79 -2.76
N GLN A 39 14.15 2.80 -3.65
CA GLN A 39 13.77 1.43 -3.37
C GLN A 39 14.63 0.84 -2.24
N GLY A 40 14.02 0.05 -1.36
CA GLY A 40 14.66 -0.55 -0.20
C GLY A 40 14.79 0.38 1.00
N THR A 41 14.36 1.65 0.90
CA THR A 41 14.38 2.59 2.02
C THR A 41 13.02 2.62 2.70
N ALA A 42 12.98 2.21 3.97
CA ALA A 42 11.79 2.26 4.82
C ALA A 42 11.36 3.72 5.09
N PRO A 43 10.07 3.97 5.35
CA PRO A 43 9.60 5.29 5.78
C PRO A 43 10.23 5.73 7.11
N GLU A 44 10.52 7.03 7.23
CA GLU A 44 11.02 7.66 8.46
C GLU A 44 10.16 8.88 8.84
N PRO A 45 9.58 8.93 10.06
CA PRO A 45 9.59 7.87 11.08
C PRO A 45 8.91 6.58 10.60
N PHE A 46 9.30 5.44 11.19
CA PHE A 46 8.78 4.14 10.79
C PHE A 46 7.27 4.05 10.99
N TYR A 47 6.58 3.52 9.97
CA TYR A 47 5.22 3.03 10.03
C TYR A 47 5.01 2.05 8.87
N ASP A 48 4.08 1.10 9.03
CA ASP A 48 3.62 0.24 7.92
C ASP A 48 2.42 0.90 7.23
N PRO A 49 2.55 1.36 5.96
CA PRO A 49 1.46 2.02 5.26
C PRO A 49 0.27 1.11 4.98
N MET A 50 0.49 -0.17 4.68
CA MET A 50 -0.60 -1.11 4.40
C MET A 50 -1.39 -1.39 5.66
N GLN A 51 -0.72 -1.63 6.79
CA GLN A 51 -1.39 -1.81 8.07
C GLN A 51 -2.26 -0.60 8.41
N TYR A 52 -1.71 0.61 8.28
CA TYR A 52 -2.46 1.84 8.51
C TYR A 52 -3.69 1.95 7.59
N MET A 53 -3.55 1.66 6.30
CA MET A 53 -4.68 1.72 5.36
C MET A 53 -5.76 0.70 5.67
N ILE A 54 -5.40 -0.51 6.10
CA ILE A 54 -6.35 -1.55 6.53
C ILE A 54 -7.13 -1.07 7.76
N GLU A 55 -6.43 -0.57 8.77
CA GLU A 55 -7.05 -0.08 10.01
C GLU A 55 -8.05 1.05 9.72
N VAL A 56 -7.64 2.03 8.91
CA VAL A 56 -8.52 3.15 8.52
C VAL A 56 -9.69 2.68 7.66
N ALA A 57 -9.51 1.71 6.76
CA ALA A 57 -10.59 1.14 5.96
C ALA A 57 -11.64 0.46 6.84
N HIS A 58 -11.20 -0.40 7.76
CA HIS A 58 -12.09 -1.13 8.66
C HIS A 58 -12.78 -0.22 9.67
N GLN A 59 -12.11 0.80 10.22
CA GLN A 59 -12.74 1.82 11.05
C GLN A 59 -13.87 2.56 10.32
N GLN A 60 -13.80 2.61 8.99
CA GLN A 60 -14.81 3.20 8.13
C GLN A 60 -15.82 2.17 7.59
N GLY A 61 -15.77 0.91 8.01
CA GLY A 61 -16.66 -0.14 7.50
C GLY A 61 -16.46 -0.41 6.01
N MET A 62 -15.24 -0.24 5.52
CA MET A 62 -14.87 -0.50 4.13
C MET A 62 -13.96 -1.72 4.03
N GLU A 63 -14.17 -2.53 3.00
CA GLU A 63 -13.29 -3.66 2.66
C GLU A 63 -11.96 -3.15 2.09
N PHE A 64 -10.87 -3.88 2.36
CA PHE A 64 -9.55 -3.60 1.83
C PHE A 64 -9.03 -4.77 1.00
N HIS A 65 -8.70 -4.50 -0.26
CA HIS A 65 -8.17 -5.48 -1.20
C HIS A 65 -6.77 -5.05 -1.67
N ALA A 66 -5.77 -5.86 -1.36
CA ALA A 66 -4.41 -5.67 -1.82
C ALA A 66 -4.30 -6.01 -3.32
N TRP A 67 -3.90 -5.02 -4.13
CA TRP A 67 -3.57 -5.20 -5.54
C TRP A 67 -2.06 -5.34 -5.72
N LEU A 68 -1.66 -6.45 -6.33
CA LEU A 68 -0.27 -6.78 -6.62
C LEU A 68 -0.02 -6.83 -8.13
N ASN A 69 1.11 -6.27 -8.56
CA ASN A 69 1.67 -6.54 -9.88
C ASN A 69 2.62 -7.75 -9.79
N PRO A 70 2.33 -8.86 -10.46
CA PRO A 70 3.13 -10.08 -10.33
C PRO A 70 4.47 -10.02 -11.07
N TYR A 71 4.57 -9.29 -12.18
CA TYR A 71 5.70 -9.45 -13.13
C TYR A 71 6.58 -8.21 -13.29
N ARG A 72 6.08 -7.02 -12.98
CA ARG A 72 6.88 -5.81 -13.15
C ARG A 72 8.00 -5.78 -12.11
N ALA A 73 9.23 -5.73 -12.57
CA ALA A 73 10.42 -5.43 -11.78
C ALA A 73 11.13 -4.23 -12.40
N LEU A 74 11.68 -3.35 -11.56
CA LEU A 74 12.57 -2.28 -12.01
C LEU A 74 14.00 -2.84 -11.99
N LEU A 75 14.74 -2.66 -13.08
CA LEU A 75 16.18 -2.84 -13.09
C LEU A 75 16.77 -1.61 -12.39
N THR A 76 16.86 -1.67 -11.06
CA THR A 76 17.59 -0.68 -10.26
C THR A 76 19.08 -0.94 -10.31
#